data_AF-A0A3L7QAK3-F1
#
_entry.id   AF-A0A3L7QAK3-F1
#
_cell.length_a   1.000
_cell.length_b   1.000
_cell.length_c   1.000
_cell.angle_alpha   90.00
_cell.angle_beta   90.00
_cell.angle_gamma   90.00
#
_symmetry.space_group_name_H-M   'P 1'
#
loop_
_entity.id
_entity.type
_entity.pdbx_description
1 polymer ?
#
loop_
_entity_poly.entity_id
_entity_poly.type
_entity_poly.pdbx_seq_one_letter_code
_entity_poly.pdbx_strand_id
1 'polypeptide(L)'
;MSTSWIQRARPIIQGLLALLVLKVVGVTFESYRDYVPPDFEVAFLIGREGYFFSGYQWSFYPHIVAGPCSLLLGLLLLSERFRCWRPHWHRRLGRVQVAIVLLIVVPSGLAMAWYAAAGPGAGVGFASLAVATGGTVIQGWRAAVQRRFEDHRRWMQRCFALLFSAVVIRVNGGLGLVCGIESEWYYLQTAWTSWLLPLLVLELWRRYLPPAPRSVP
;
A
#
# COMPACT_ATOMS: atom_id res chain seq x y z
N MET A 1 -3.18 -26.76 -21.41
CA MET A 1 -2.50 -27.59 -20.39
C MET A 1 -1.66 -26.82 -19.35
N SER A 2 -1.71 -25.48 -19.21
CA SER A 2 -0.79 -24.77 -18.28
C SER A 2 -1.41 -23.90 -17.17
N THR A 3 -2.73 -23.90 -16.96
CA THR A 3 -3.37 -23.07 -15.92
C THR A 3 -3.57 -23.76 -14.56
N SER A 4 -3.43 -25.10 -14.49
CA SER A 4 -3.70 -25.89 -13.28
C SER A 4 -2.68 -25.64 -12.15
N TRP A 5 -1.40 -25.47 -12.49
CA TRP A 5 -0.36 -25.18 -11.50
C TRP A 5 -0.52 -23.79 -10.91
N ILE A 6 -0.92 -22.79 -11.72
CA ILE A 6 -1.13 -21.42 -11.23
C ILE A 6 -2.31 -21.38 -10.26
N GLN A 7 -3.40 -22.11 -10.58
CA GLN A 7 -4.55 -22.22 -9.68
C GLN A 7 -4.18 -22.90 -8.36
N ARG A 8 -3.33 -23.95 -8.37
CA ARG A 8 -2.82 -24.61 -7.16
C ARG A 8 -1.83 -23.73 -6.37
N ALA A 9 -1.00 -22.95 -7.06
CA ALA A 9 -0.02 -22.06 -6.43
C ALA A 9 -0.64 -20.77 -5.87
N ARG A 10 -1.80 -20.34 -6.38
CA ARG A 10 -2.48 -19.11 -5.96
C ARG A 10 -2.67 -18.95 -4.44
N PRO A 11 -3.23 -19.92 -3.69
CA PRO A 11 -3.37 -19.78 -2.24
C PRO A 11 -2.01 -19.68 -1.53
N ILE A 12 -0.98 -20.37 -2.04
CA ILE A 12 0.39 -20.31 -1.49
C ILE A 12 0.95 -18.89 -1.71
N ILE A 13 0.87 -18.36 -2.93
CA ILE A 13 1.31 -17.00 -3.25
C ILE A 13 0.59 -15.97 -2.38
N GLN A 14 -0.73 -16.09 -2.23
CA GLN A 14 -1.52 -15.21 -1.36
C GLN A 14 -1.08 -15.30 0.11
N GLY A 15 -0.81 -16.52 0.60
CA GLY A 15 -0.27 -16.75 1.95
C GLY A 15 1.09 -16.09 2.14
N LEU A 16 2.02 -16.27 1.19
CA LEU A 16 3.35 -15.66 1.24
C LEU A 16 3.28 -14.12 1.19
N LEU A 17 2.43 -13.56 0.34
CA LEU A 17 2.22 -12.10 0.28
C LEU A 17 1.62 -11.57 1.58
N ALA A 18 0.65 -12.28 2.17
CA ALA A 18 0.08 -11.91 3.46
C ALA A 18 1.14 -11.95 4.58
N LEU A 19 1.97 -12.99 4.62
CA LEU A 19 3.09 -13.10 5.57
C LEU A 19 4.12 -11.98 5.38
N LEU A 20 4.43 -11.62 4.14
CA LEU A 20 5.33 -10.51 3.84
C LEU A 20 4.74 -9.17 4.34
N VAL A 21 3.46 -8.91 4.08
CA VAL A 21 2.76 -7.73 4.60
C VAL A 21 2.83 -7.69 6.13
N LEU A 22 2.50 -8.79 6.80
CA LEU A 22 2.52 -8.88 8.25
C LEU A 22 3.92 -8.65 8.82
N LYS A 23 4.95 -9.26 8.20
CA LYS A 23 6.35 -9.06 8.59
C LYS A 23 6.75 -7.60 8.47
N VAL A 24 6.48 -6.97 7.32
CA VAL A 24 6.88 -5.56 7.09
C VAL A 24 6.10 -4.60 8.00
N VAL A 25 4.82 -4.87 8.27
CA VAL A 25 4.05 -4.09 9.24
C VAL A 25 4.61 -4.26 10.65
N GLY A 26 4.98 -5.48 11.06
CA GLY A 26 5.62 -5.74 12.34
C GLY A 26 6.91 -4.95 12.51
N VAL A 27 7.83 -5.06 11.55
CA VAL A 27 9.08 -4.28 11.53
C VAL A 27 8.81 -2.77 11.55
N THR A 28 7.76 -2.32 10.85
CA THR A 28 7.37 -0.90 10.84
C THR A 28 6.93 -0.41 12.22
N PHE A 29 6.18 -1.22 12.97
CA PHE A 29 5.79 -0.89 14.34
C PHE A 29 6.96 -0.94 15.31
N GLU A 30 7.90 -1.86 15.13
CA GLU A 30 9.13 -1.87 15.94
C GLU A 30 9.91 -0.56 15.78
N SER A 31 9.99 0.00 14.55
CA SER A 31 10.65 1.29 14.31
C SER A 31 9.95 2.49 14.96
N TYR A 32 8.72 2.36 15.47
CA TYR A 32 8.03 3.51 16.09
C TYR A 32 8.67 3.94 17.41
N ARG A 33 9.37 3.03 18.09
CA ARG A 33 10.14 3.35 19.30
C ARG A 33 11.19 4.43 19.04
N ASP A 34 11.68 4.49 17.81
CA ASP A 34 12.70 5.43 17.35
C ASP A 34 12.08 6.75 16.83
N TYR A 35 10.74 6.82 16.75
CA TYR A 35 10.01 8.01 16.30
C TYR A 35 9.34 8.78 17.45
N VAL A 36 9.36 8.23 18.67
CA VAL A 36 8.77 8.82 19.87
C VAL A 36 9.68 8.60 21.09
N PRO A 37 10.55 9.56 21.46
CA PRO A 37 10.83 10.82 20.77
C PRO A 37 11.51 10.59 19.40
N PRO A 38 11.41 11.54 18.46
CA PRO A 38 12.02 11.39 17.13
C PRO A 38 13.55 11.37 17.23
N ASP A 39 14.15 10.27 16.81
CA ASP A 39 15.60 10.14 16.61
C ASP A 39 15.93 10.38 15.12
N PHE A 40 16.68 11.45 14.85
CA PHE A 40 17.03 11.88 13.49
C PHE A 40 18.28 11.19 12.94
N GLU A 41 18.91 10.29 13.70
CA GLU A 41 20.08 9.53 13.27
C GLU A 41 19.70 8.14 12.73
N VAL A 42 18.41 7.78 12.75
CA VAL A 42 17.94 6.43 12.46
C VAL A 42 16.84 6.35 11.41
N ALA A 43 16.91 5.27 10.62
CA ALA A 43 15.87 4.82 9.70
C ALA A 43 15.31 5.94 8.79
N PHE A 44 14.02 6.21 8.88
CA PHE A 44 13.32 7.12 7.98
C PHE A 44 13.49 8.60 8.36
N LEU A 45 13.95 8.93 9.58
CA LEU A 45 14.10 10.31 10.02
C LEU A 45 15.48 10.92 9.72
N ILE A 46 16.41 10.13 9.19
CA ILE A 46 17.74 10.58 8.76
C ILE A 46 17.64 11.82 7.88
N GLY A 47 18.32 12.89 8.29
CA GLY A 47 18.41 14.15 7.54
C GLY A 47 17.13 14.99 7.52
N ARG A 48 16.19 14.77 8.44
CA ARG A 48 14.88 15.47 8.45
C ARG A 48 14.69 16.50 9.56
N GLU A 49 15.62 16.59 10.52
CA GLU A 49 15.49 17.46 11.70
C GLU A 49 15.12 18.90 11.33
N GLY A 50 15.83 19.50 10.36
CA GLY A 50 15.69 20.91 10.01
C GLY A 50 14.30 21.36 9.53
N TYR A 51 13.44 20.43 9.11
CA TYR A 51 12.05 20.74 8.71
C TYR A 51 11.01 19.87 9.43
N PHE A 52 11.44 18.95 10.30
CA PHE A 52 10.55 18.01 10.97
C PHE A 52 9.47 18.73 11.79
N PHE A 53 9.91 19.64 12.65
CA PHE A 53 9.03 20.39 13.54
C PHE A 53 8.28 21.54 12.85
N SER A 54 8.76 21.98 11.68
CA SER A 54 8.17 23.08 10.88
C SER A 54 6.90 22.70 10.11
N GLY A 55 6.38 21.49 10.28
CA GLY A 55 5.12 21.06 9.69
C GLY A 55 5.10 19.60 9.26
N TYR A 56 6.27 19.02 8.95
CA TYR A 56 6.37 17.65 8.45
C TYR A 56 5.82 16.62 9.44
N GLN A 57 6.04 16.80 10.75
CA GLN A 57 5.51 15.94 11.81
C GLN A 57 3.98 15.73 11.74
N TRP A 58 3.22 16.77 11.36
CA TRP A 58 1.76 16.72 11.27
C TRP A 58 1.25 15.88 10.10
N SER A 59 2.11 15.63 9.10
CA SER A 59 1.84 14.68 8.03
C SER A 59 2.42 13.30 8.37
N PHE A 60 3.63 13.28 8.91
CA PHE A 60 4.37 12.07 9.21
C PHE A 60 3.64 11.15 10.19
N TYR A 61 3.29 11.63 11.39
CA TYR A 61 2.68 10.77 12.42
C TYR A 61 1.33 10.16 11.97
N PRO A 62 0.39 10.95 11.41
CA PRO A 62 -0.84 10.36 10.87
C PRO A 62 -0.57 9.37 9.75
N HIS A 63 0.38 9.64 8.86
CA HIS A 63 0.70 8.76 7.73
C HIS A 63 1.25 7.42 8.19
N ILE A 64 2.24 7.44 9.09
CA ILE A 64 2.90 6.21 9.52
C ILE A 64 1.92 5.29 10.23
N VAL A 65 0.92 5.81 10.95
CA VAL A 65 -0.14 5.01 11.60
C VAL A 65 -1.19 4.55 10.60
N ALA A 66 -1.71 5.48 9.77
CA ALA A 66 -2.82 5.19 8.86
C ALA A 66 -2.44 4.25 7.72
N GLY A 67 -1.19 4.29 7.24
CA GLY A 67 -0.69 3.46 6.14
C GLY A 67 -0.78 1.95 6.43
N PRO A 68 -0.07 1.45 7.47
CA PRO A 68 -0.15 0.05 7.90
C PRO A 68 -1.58 -0.38 8.24
N CYS A 69 -2.36 0.45 8.95
CA CYS A 69 -3.77 0.15 9.23
C CYS A 69 -4.59 -0.05 7.94
N SER A 70 -4.42 0.82 6.94
CA SER A 70 -5.12 0.73 5.66
C SER A 70 -4.71 -0.50 4.86
N LEU A 71 -3.42 -0.87 4.92
CA LEU A 71 -2.88 -2.07 4.27
C LEU A 71 -3.43 -3.36 4.90
N LEU A 72 -3.44 -3.44 6.23
CA LEU A 72 -4.01 -4.58 6.97
C LEU A 72 -5.52 -4.71 6.74
N LEU A 73 -6.25 -3.60 6.79
CA LEU A 73 -7.67 -3.58 6.44
C LEU A 73 -7.89 -4.04 5.00
N GLY A 74 -7.05 -3.62 4.05
CA GLY A 74 -7.12 -4.04 2.66
C GLY A 74 -6.93 -5.55 2.49
N LEU A 75 -5.96 -6.12 3.20
CA LEU A 75 -5.71 -7.57 3.19
C LEU A 75 -6.94 -8.35 3.72
N LEU A 76 -7.53 -7.88 4.82
CA LEU A 76 -8.74 -8.47 5.39
C LEU A 76 -9.95 -8.32 4.45
N LEU A 77 -10.14 -7.14 3.85
CA LEU A 77 -11.29 -6.82 3.00
C LEU A 77 -11.24 -7.51 1.63
N LEU A 78 -10.04 -7.82 1.12
CA LEU A 78 -9.88 -8.62 -0.11
C LEU A 78 -10.11 -10.13 0.12
N SER A 79 -10.09 -10.60 1.36
CA SER A 79 -10.34 -12.00 1.68
C SER A 79 -11.78 -12.41 1.36
N GLU A 80 -11.94 -13.36 0.45
CA GLU A 80 -13.26 -13.89 0.09
C GLU A 80 -13.93 -14.58 1.29
N ARG A 81 -13.14 -15.29 2.11
CA ARG A 81 -13.62 -15.94 3.34
C ARG A 81 -14.24 -14.92 4.30
N PHE A 82 -13.57 -13.80 4.54
CA PHE A 82 -14.08 -12.76 5.44
C PHE A 82 -15.36 -12.11 4.87
N ARG A 83 -15.37 -11.81 3.58
CA ARG A 83 -16.53 -11.21 2.89
C ARG A 83 -17.77 -12.11 2.98
N CYS A 84 -17.62 -13.42 2.82
CA CYS A 84 -18.73 -14.38 2.91
C CYS A 84 -19.17 -14.63 4.37
N TRP A 85 -18.22 -14.73 5.30
CA TRP A 85 -18.50 -15.07 6.70
C TRP A 85 -19.10 -13.90 7.50
N ARG A 86 -18.69 -12.65 7.20
CA ARG A 86 -19.10 -11.44 7.94
C ARG A 86 -19.37 -10.24 7.01
N PRO A 87 -20.39 -10.31 6.13
CA PRO A 87 -20.66 -9.26 5.14
C PRO A 87 -20.98 -7.89 5.76
N HIS A 88 -21.61 -7.86 6.93
CA HIS A 88 -21.88 -6.60 7.64
C HIS A 88 -20.62 -5.90 8.11
N TRP A 89 -19.65 -6.66 8.65
CA TRP A 89 -18.35 -6.14 9.05
C TRP A 89 -17.51 -5.73 7.85
N HIS A 90 -17.56 -6.47 6.75
CA HIS A 90 -16.93 -6.06 5.49
C HIS A 90 -17.39 -4.65 5.06
N ARG A 91 -18.69 -4.35 5.12
CA ARG A 91 -19.22 -3.01 4.80
C ARG A 91 -18.82 -1.92 5.80
N ARG A 92 -18.72 -2.24 7.09
CA ARG A 92 -18.31 -1.26 8.12
C ARG A 92 -16.82 -0.96 8.00
N LEU A 93 -15.98 -1.99 7.96
CA LEU A 93 -14.53 -1.84 7.81
C LEU A 93 -14.15 -1.25 6.46
N GLY A 94 -14.89 -1.55 5.38
CA GLY A 94 -14.71 -0.92 4.08
C GLY A 94 -14.93 0.60 4.13
N ARG A 95 -15.97 1.06 4.84
CA ARG A 95 -16.20 2.51 5.08
C ARG A 95 -15.07 3.15 5.87
N VAL A 96 -14.62 2.48 6.92
CA VAL A 96 -13.48 2.93 7.74
C VAL A 96 -12.23 3.04 6.88
N GLN A 97 -11.91 2.03 6.07
CA GLN A 97 -10.75 2.06 5.18
C GLN A 97 -10.83 3.22 4.18
N VAL A 98 -12.00 3.43 3.54
CA VAL A 98 -12.20 4.55 2.61
C VAL A 98 -11.96 5.89 3.31
N ALA A 99 -12.48 6.08 4.53
CA ALA A 99 -12.27 7.29 5.31
C ALA A 99 -10.79 7.49 5.68
N ILE A 100 -10.11 6.44 6.19
CA ILE A 100 -8.69 6.52 6.55
C ILE A 100 -7.85 6.87 5.31
N VAL A 101 -8.12 6.24 4.17
CA VAL A 101 -7.36 6.50 2.94
C VAL A 101 -7.56 7.93 2.46
N LEU A 102 -8.82 8.41 2.37
CA LEU A 102 -9.12 9.73 1.81
C LEU A 102 -8.82 10.89 2.74
N LEU A 103 -9.00 10.72 4.05
CA LEU A 103 -8.85 11.80 5.02
C LEU A 103 -7.45 11.85 5.62
N ILE A 104 -6.72 10.72 5.64
CA ILE A 104 -5.42 10.64 6.30
C ILE A 104 -4.33 10.25 5.31
N VAL A 105 -4.38 9.05 4.71
CA VAL A 105 -3.26 8.52 3.90
C VAL A 105 -2.95 9.41 2.69
N VAL A 106 -3.96 9.81 1.93
CA VAL A 106 -3.77 10.63 0.72
C VAL A 106 -3.29 12.05 1.06
N PRO A 107 -3.94 12.82 1.95
CA PRO A 107 -3.47 14.17 2.28
C PRO A 107 -2.08 14.18 2.91
N SER A 108 -1.82 13.29 3.87
CA SER A 108 -0.50 13.21 4.51
C SER A 108 0.59 12.72 3.54
N GLY A 109 0.26 11.78 2.64
CA GLY A 109 1.19 11.30 1.61
C GLY A 109 1.54 12.39 0.60
N LEU A 110 0.57 13.21 0.19
CA LEU A 110 0.81 14.37 -0.67
C LEU A 110 1.71 15.41 0.01
N ALA A 111 1.44 15.72 1.28
CA ALA A 111 2.27 16.65 2.04
C ALA A 111 3.70 16.12 2.20
N MET A 112 3.88 14.84 2.54
CA MET A 112 5.19 14.22 2.67
C MET A 112 5.94 14.14 1.33
N ALA A 113 5.25 14.03 0.20
CA ALA A 113 5.87 13.97 -1.12
C ALA A 113 6.65 15.24 -1.47
N TRP A 114 6.27 16.40 -0.91
CA TRP A 114 7.01 17.65 -1.06
C TRP A 114 8.42 17.60 -0.43
N TYR A 115 8.60 16.72 0.56
CA TYR A 115 9.84 16.52 1.29
C TYR A 115 10.53 15.20 0.89
N ALA A 116 10.30 14.72 -0.33
CA ALA A 116 10.90 13.48 -0.80
C ALA A 116 12.44 13.59 -0.80
N ALA A 117 13.10 12.63 -0.14
CA ALA A 117 14.55 12.65 0.08
C ALA A 117 15.37 12.59 -1.22
N ALA A 118 14.85 11.92 -2.27
CA ALA A 118 15.49 11.80 -3.58
C ALA A 118 15.04 12.87 -4.58
N GLY A 119 14.79 14.07 -4.07
CA GLY A 119 14.46 15.25 -4.86
C GLY A 119 13.03 15.28 -5.45
N PRO A 120 12.72 16.33 -6.25
CA PRO A 120 11.39 16.57 -6.79
C PRO A 120 10.86 15.44 -7.68
N GLY A 121 11.74 14.73 -8.41
CA GLY A 121 11.35 13.61 -9.25
C GLY A 121 10.73 12.46 -8.45
N ALA A 122 11.26 12.17 -7.26
CA ALA A 122 10.67 11.20 -6.34
C ALA A 122 9.38 11.72 -5.72
N GLY A 123 9.33 13.03 -5.41
CA GLY A 123 8.14 13.72 -4.93
C GLY A 123 6.96 13.59 -5.89
N VAL A 124 7.17 13.81 -7.19
CA VAL A 124 6.13 13.60 -8.22
C VAL A 124 5.66 12.14 -8.26
N GLY A 125 6.58 11.19 -8.10
CA GLY A 125 6.24 9.76 -8.03
C GLY A 125 5.31 9.43 -6.85
N PHE A 126 5.64 9.91 -5.65
CA PHE A 126 4.82 9.70 -4.45
C PHE A 126 3.50 10.49 -4.48
N ALA A 127 3.49 11.71 -5.03
CA ALA A 127 2.28 12.49 -5.21
C ALA A 127 1.31 11.80 -6.20
N SER A 128 1.85 11.27 -7.31
CA SER A 128 1.09 10.49 -8.28
C SER A 128 0.49 9.23 -7.66
N LEU A 129 1.27 8.51 -6.84
CA LEU A 129 0.79 7.38 -6.04
C LEU A 129 -0.36 7.78 -5.10
N ALA A 130 -0.23 8.91 -4.38
CA ALA A 130 -1.28 9.37 -3.47
C ALA A 130 -2.58 9.70 -4.22
N VAL A 131 -2.50 10.44 -5.34
CA VAL A 131 -3.66 10.76 -6.19
C VAL A 131 -4.29 9.49 -6.77
N ALA A 132 -3.47 8.57 -7.29
CA ALA A 132 -3.97 7.30 -7.82
C ALA A 132 -4.66 6.46 -6.74
N THR A 133 -4.12 6.44 -5.52
CA THR A 133 -4.70 5.73 -4.38
C THR A 133 -6.06 6.32 -4.02
N GLY A 134 -6.17 7.65 -3.91
CA GLY A 134 -7.44 8.33 -3.69
C GLY A 134 -8.46 8.06 -4.80
N GLY A 135 -8.02 8.16 -6.06
CA GLY A 135 -8.86 7.88 -7.23
C GLY A 135 -9.40 6.45 -7.24
N THR A 136 -8.56 5.45 -6.97
CA THR A 136 -9.01 4.04 -6.93
C THR A 136 -10.00 3.77 -5.80
N VAL A 137 -9.80 4.34 -4.61
CA VAL A 137 -10.75 4.19 -3.49
C VAL A 137 -12.08 4.90 -3.78
N ILE A 138 -12.06 6.10 -4.35
CA ILE A 138 -13.28 6.82 -4.73
C ILE A 138 -14.08 6.01 -5.74
N GLN A 139 -13.42 5.50 -6.79
CA GLN A 139 -14.10 4.71 -7.82
C GLN A 139 -14.60 3.37 -7.27
N GLY A 140 -13.82 2.73 -6.38
CA GLY A 140 -14.24 1.52 -5.67
C GLY A 140 -15.46 1.75 -4.79
N TRP A 141 -15.50 2.86 -4.04
CA TRP A 141 -16.63 3.24 -3.21
C TRP A 141 -17.88 3.55 -4.04
N ARG A 142 -17.75 4.37 -5.10
CA ARG A 142 -18.86 4.71 -6.01
C ARG A 142 -19.46 3.46 -6.66
N ALA A 143 -18.62 2.54 -7.11
CA ALA A 143 -19.07 1.26 -7.66
C ALA A 143 -19.83 0.42 -6.62
N ALA A 144 -19.41 0.41 -5.35
CA ALA A 144 -20.13 -0.30 -4.28
C ALA A 144 -21.52 0.30 -4.01
N VAL A 145 -21.62 1.63 -3.93
CA VAL A 145 -22.89 2.34 -3.72
C VAL A 145 -23.86 2.09 -4.88
N GLN A 146 -23.33 2.07 -6.11
CA GLN A 146 -24.09 1.76 -7.32
C GLN A 146 -24.36 0.26 -7.51
N ARG A 147 -24.01 -0.59 -6.54
CA ARG A 147 -24.16 -2.06 -6.58
C ARG A 147 -23.43 -2.73 -7.75
N ARG A 148 -22.43 -2.07 -8.35
CA ARG A 148 -21.52 -2.62 -9.38
C ARG A 148 -20.37 -3.36 -8.70
N PHE A 149 -20.67 -4.50 -8.09
CA PHE A 149 -19.73 -5.21 -7.21
C PHE A 149 -18.49 -5.76 -7.94
N GLU A 150 -18.63 -6.11 -9.21
CA GLU A 150 -17.48 -6.53 -10.03
C GLU A 150 -16.50 -5.36 -10.25
N ASP A 151 -17.01 -4.17 -10.56
CA ASP A 151 -16.18 -2.97 -10.69
C ASP A 151 -15.58 -2.54 -9.36
N HIS A 152 -16.37 -2.59 -8.28
CA HIS A 152 -15.87 -2.35 -6.92
C HIS A 152 -14.67 -3.24 -6.61
N ARG A 153 -14.79 -4.55 -6.86
CA ARG A 153 -13.70 -5.51 -6.62
C ARG A 153 -12.45 -5.14 -7.41
N ARG A 154 -12.60 -4.78 -8.69
CA ARG A 154 -11.47 -4.41 -9.55
C ARG A 154 -10.77 -3.14 -9.06
N TRP A 155 -11.54 -2.13 -8.64
CA TRP A 155 -10.98 -0.90 -8.08
C TRP A 155 -10.31 -1.10 -6.72
N MET A 156 -10.89 -1.91 -5.83
CA MET A 156 -10.27 -2.20 -4.53
C MET A 156 -9.01 -3.07 -4.65
N GLN A 157 -8.93 -3.94 -5.65
CA GLN A 157 -7.67 -4.66 -5.97
C GLN A 157 -6.56 -3.69 -6.40
N ARG A 158 -6.88 -2.70 -7.23
CA ARG A 158 -5.92 -1.64 -7.63
C ARG A 158 -5.49 -0.81 -6.44
N CYS A 159 -6.44 -0.37 -5.62
CA CYS A 159 -6.13 0.35 -4.38
C CYS A 159 -5.19 -0.46 -3.49
N PHE A 160 -5.43 -1.76 -3.33
CA PHE A 160 -4.54 -2.60 -2.54
C PHE A 160 -3.15 -2.72 -3.16
N ALA A 161 -3.03 -2.87 -4.49
CA ALA A 161 -1.73 -2.87 -5.17
C ALA A 161 -0.97 -1.55 -4.97
N LEU A 162 -1.68 -0.41 -4.93
CA LEU A 162 -1.07 0.89 -4.62
C LEU A 162 -0.68 1.00 -3.14
N LEU A 163 -1.50 0.54 -2.20
CA LEU A 163 -1.14 0.49 -0.78
C LEU A 163 0.04 -0.46 -0.51
N PHE A 164 0.17 -1.53 -1.30
CA PHE A 164 1.29 -2.47 -1.22
C PHE A 164 2.64 -1.82 -1.56
N SER A 165 2.65 -0.64 -2.19
CA SER A 165 3.88 0.13 -2.40
C SER A 165 4.64 0.41 -1.12
N ALA A 166 3.95 0.60 0.01
CA ALA A 166 4.59 0.76 1.32
C ALA A 166 5.48 -0.45 1.67
N VAL A 167 5.04 -1.66 1.30
CA VAL A 167 5.83 -2.88 1.48
C VAL A 167 7.06 -2.87 0.58
N VAL A 168 6.88 -2.54 -0.70
CA VAL A 168 7.99 -2.52 -1.68
C VAL A 168 9.02 -1.46 -1.32
N ILE A 169 8.60 -0.27 -0.88
CA ILE A 169 9.50 0.79 -0.40
C ILE A 169 10.35 0.30 0.78
N ARG A 170 9.74 -0.40 1.75
CA ARG A 170 10.47 -0.92 2.92
C ARG A 170 11.44 -2.04 2.56
N VAL A 171 11.03 -2.94 1.65
CA VAL A 171 11.92 -4.00 1.14
C VAL A 171 13.11 -3.38 0.41
N ASN A 172 12.88 -2.44 -0.51
CA ASN A 172 13.95 -1.76 -1.22
C ASN A 172 14.84 -0.94 -0.27
N GLY A 173 14.27 -0.21 0.68
CA GLY A 173 15.04 0.54 1.68
C GLY A 173 15.97 -0.37 2.50
N GLY A 174 15.46 -1.51 2.96
CA GLY A 174 16.26 -2.50 3.68
C GLY A 174 17.34 -3.16 2.81
N LEU A 175 17.03 -3.46 1.54
CA LEU A 175 18.02 -3.97 0.58
C LEU A 175 19.12 -2.94 0.31
N GLY A 176 18.75 -1.67 0.14
CA GLY A 176 19.71 -0.58 -0.02
C GLY A 176 20.66 -0.51 1.18
N LEU A 177 20.13 -0.57 2.40
CA LEU A 177 20.94 -0.56 3.62
C LEU A 177 21.91 -1.76 3.70
N VAL A 178 21.40 -2.99 3.50
CA VAL A 178 22.23 -4.21 3.60
C VAL A 178 23.32 -4.26 2.52
N CYS A 179 23.02 -3.74 1.33
CA CYS A 179 23.98 -3.71 0.23
C CYS A 179 24.87 -2.46 0.22
N GLY A 180 24.73 -1.54 1.18
CA GLY A 180 25.48 -0.28 1.23
C GLY A 180 25.19 0.66 0.06
N ILE A 181 23.97 0.64 -0.48
CA ILE A 181 23.56 1.47 -1.62
C ILE A 181 23.04 2.81 -1.08
N GLU A 182 23.88 3.82 -1.16
CA GLU A 182 23.54 5.21 -0.82
C GLU A 182 23.45 6.05 -2.10
N SER A 183 22.41 5.82 -2.90
CA SER A 183 22.25 6.49 -4.19
C SER A 183 20.88 7.14 -4.32
N GLU A 184 20.87 8.44 -4.59
CA GLU A 184 19.64 9.20 -4.91
C GLU A 184 18.86 8.53 -6.06
N TRP A 185 19.57 8.04 -7.07
CA TRP A 185 18.98 7.34 -8.21
C TRP A 185 18.22 6.07 -7.78
N TYR A 186 18.77 5.30 -6.84
CA TYR A 186 18.12 4.10 -6.32
C TYR A 186 16.79 4.42 -5.61
N TYR A 187 16.79 5.48 -4.79
CA TYR A 187 15.59 5.93 -4.09
C TYR A 187 14.56 6.56 -5.04
N LEU A 188 15.01 7.30 -6.06
CA LEU A 188 14.16 7.82 -7.13
C LEU A 188 13.47 6.69 -7.88
N GLN A 189 14.22 5.66 -8.30
CA GLN A 189 13.63 4.48 -8.94
C GLN A 189 12.64 3.77 -8.03
N THR A 190 12.95 3.63 -6.75
CA THR A 190 12.04 3.03 -5.75
C THR A 190 10.73 3.81 -5.63
N ALA A 191 10.75 5.14 -5.71
CA ALA A 191 9.54 5.96 -5.65
C ALA A 191 8.53 5.62 -6.77
N TRP A 192 9.00 5.28 -7.96
CA TRP A 192 8.15 4.93 -9.11
C TRP A 192 7.82 3.43 -9.17
N THR A 193 8.85 2.60 -9.05
CA THR A 193 8.71 1.14 -9.19
C THR A 193 7.90 0.51 -8.06
N SER A 194 7.90 1.11 -6.87
CA SER A 194 7.18 0.59 -5.70
C SER A 194 5.69 0.40 -5.94
N TRP A 195 5.06 1.20 -6.80
CA TRP A 195 3.63 1.11 -7.09
C TRP A 195 3.32 0.79 -8.55
N LEU A 196 4.15 1.23 -9.50
CA LEU A 196 3.97 0.89 -10.90
C LEU A 196 4.16 -0.62 -11.16
N LEU A 197 5.16 -1.25 -10.54
CA LEU A 197 5.41 -2.68 -10.75
C LEU A 197 4.27 -3.55 -10.16
N PRO A 198 3.85 -3.38 -8.89
CA PRO A 198 2.70 -4.14 -8.37
C PRO A 198 1.41 -3.90 -9.16
N LEU A 199 1.15 -2.66 -9.59
CA LEU A 199 -0.03 -2.36 -10.39
C LEU A 199 0.03 -3.01 -11.78
N LEU A 200 1.19 -2.95 -12.44
CA LEU A 200 1.40 -3.61 -13.74
C LEU A 200 1.22 -5.12 -13.62
N VAL A 201 1.84 -5.75 -12.62
CA VAL A 201 1.68 -7.19 -12.33
C VAL A 201 0.21 -7.54 -12.12
N LEU A 202 -0.54 -6.74 -11.36
CA LEU A 202 -1.97 -6.95 -11.15
C LEU A 202 -2.76 -6.87 -12.47
N GLU A 203 -2.50 -5.88 -13.31
CA GLU A 203 -3.23 -5.71 -14.58
C GLU A 203 -2.88 -6.81 -15.59
N LEU A 204 -1.60 -7.20 -15.69
CA LEU A 204 -1.18 -8.32 -16.52
C LEU A 204 -1.82 -9.62 -16.03
N TRP A 205 -1.78 -9.88 -14.72
CA TRP A 205 -2.44 -11.05 -14.12
C TRP A 205 -3.92 -11.09 -14.47
N ARG A 206 -4.62 -9.95 -14.38
CA ARG A 206 -6.06 -9.88 -14.70
C ARG A 206 -6.38 -10.03 -16.18
N ARG A 207 -5.49 -9.64 -17.08
CA ARG A 207 -5.66 -9.81 -18.54
C ARG A 207 -5.40 -11.24 -18.98
N TYR A 208 -4.39 -11.90 -18.41
CA TYR A 208 -3.90 -13.18 -18.91
C TYR A 208 -4.32 -14.40 -18.09
N LEU A 209 -4.76 -14.24 -16.83
CA LEU A 209 -5.37 -15.32 -16.05
C LEU A 209 -6.88 -15.14 -15.92
N PRO A 210 -7.69 -15.89 -16.69
CA PRO A 210 -9.13 -15.89 -16.51
C PRO A 210 -9.48 -16.37 -15.10
N PRO A 211 -10.55 -15.82 -14.49
CA PRO A 211 -11.00 -16.26 -13.18
C PRO A 211 -11.30 -17.76 -13.21
N ALA A 212 -10.97 -18.47 -12.12
CA ALA A 212 -11.37 -19.86 -11.96
C ALA A 212 -12.89 -19.96 -12.19
N PRO A 213 -13.37 -20.98 -12.92
CA PRO A 213 -14.80 -21.19 -13.11
C PRO A 213 -15.47 -21.22 -11.73
N ARG A 214 -16.55 -20.45 -11.57
CA ARG A 214 -17.33 -20.47 -10.32
C ARG A 214 -17.83 -21.90 -10.16
N SER A 215 -17.43 -22.60 -9.11
CA SER A 215 -18.16 -23.79 -8.67
C SER A 215 -19.54 -23.29 -8.26
N VAL A 216 -20.52 -23.51 -9.13
CA VAL A 216 -21.93 -23.30 -8.81
C VAL A 216 -22.23 -24.23 -7.62
N PRO A 217 -22.73 -23.72 -6.47
CA PRO A 217 -23.23 -24.58 -5.42
C PRO A 217 -24.45 -25.39 -5.91
#